data_AF-A0A2M9Q954-F1
#
_entry.id   AF-A0A2M9Q954-F1
#
_cell.length_a   1.000
_cell.length_b   1.000
_cell.length_c   1.000
_cell.angle_alpha   90.00
_cell.angle_beta   90.00
_cell.angle_gamma   90.00
#
_symmetry.space_group_name_H-M   'P 1'
#
loop_
_entity.id
_entity.type
_entity.pdbx_description
1 polymer ?
#
loop_
_entity_poly.entity_id
_entity_poly.type
_entity_poly.pdbx_seq_one_letter_code
_entity_poly.pdbx_strand_id
1 'polypeptide(L)'
;MGINNSDDETFEKYFELDYNADVEMDNPEYMVCQFCVDIKTEWYDEDMIGVYKIDHLINVEEALEELPVSKDTLLEINTICVRKGIKNINAMFFYTDANLKITDTDKLFNGLVYLGEFEMNI
;
A
#
# COMPACT_ATOMS: atom_id res chain seq x y z
N MET A 1 -4.50 3.85 1.92
CA MET A 1 -5.19 3.37 3.14
C MET A 1 -6.71 3.47 3.00
N GLY A 2 -7.49 2.77 3.82
CA GLY A 2 -8.95 2.78 3.74
C GLY A 2 -9.63 1.61 4.46
N ILE A 3 -10.87 1.32 4.06
CA ILE A 3 -11.61 0.14 4.50
C ILE A 3 -11.50 -0.92 3.42
N ASN A 4 -10.99 -2.09 3.77
CA ASN A 4 -11.01 -3.28 2.93
C ASN A 4 -11.81 -4.39 3.64
N ASN A 5 -12.80 -4.96 2.95
CA ASN A 5 -13.73 -5.96 3.50
C ASN A 5 -13.42 -7.40 3.02
N SER A 6 -12.33 -7.63 2.29
CA SER A 6 -11.93 -8.98 1.91
C SER A 6 -11.39 -9.74 3.13
N ASP A 7 -11.38 -11.07 3.05
CA ASP A 7 -10.59 -11.89 3.96
C ASP A 7 -9.09 -11.61 3.80
N ASP A 8 -8.28 -12.11 4.73
CA ASP A 8 -6.83 -11.90 4.78
C ASP A 8 -6.13 -12.53 3.57
N GLU A 9 -6.51 -13.75 3.19
CA GLU A 9 -5.94 -14.43 2.02
C GLU A 9 -6.12 -13.61 0.74
N THR A 10 -7.34 -13.12 0.49
CA THR A 10 -7.64 -12.27 -0.67
C THR A 10 -6.91 -10.93 -0.60
N PHE A 11 -6.77 -10.36 0.60
CA PHE A 11 -6.08 -9.09 0.79
C PHE A 11 -4.57 -9.22 0.52
N GLU A 12 -3.94 -10.24 1.08
CA GLU A 12 -2.50 -10.50 0.96
C GLU A 12 -2.11 -10.92 -0.45
N LYS A 13 -2.96 -11.70 -1.13
CA LYS A 13 -2.75 -12.14 -2.52
C LYS A 13 -2.51 -11.00 -3.51
N TYR A 14 -3.03 -9.81 -3.23
CA TYR A 14 -2.76 -8.62 -4.05
C TYR A 14 -1.26 -8.25 -4.11
N PHE A 15 -0.52 -8.52 -3.03
CA PHE A 15 0.91 -8.23 -2.87
C PHE A 15 1.79 -9.46 -3.15
N GLU A 16 1.23 -10.65 -3.32
CA GLU A 16 1.99 -11.90 -3.44
C GLU A 16 2.85 -11.93 -4.72
N LEU A 17 4.17 -12.09 -4.55
CA LEU A 17 5.14 -12.24 -5.62
C LEU A 17 5.31 -13.72 -6.00
N ASP A 18 5.44 -14.01 -7.30
CA ASP A 18 5.69 -15.38 -7.77
C ASP A 18 7.19 -15.71 -7.73
N TYR A 19 7.60 -16.48 -6.71
CA TYR A 19 8.96 -16.95 -6.50
C TYR A 19 9.31 -18.22 -7.28
N ASN A 20 8.47 -18.66 -8.22
CA ASN A 20 8.72 -19.87 -8.98
C ASN A 20 9.95 -19.72 -9.89
N ALA A 21 11.09 -20.23 -9.43
CA ALA A 21 12.36 -20.20 -10.14
C ALA A 21 12.37 -20.98 -11.47
N ASP A 22 11.35 -21.81 -11.72
CA ASP A 22 11.23 -22.58 -12.98
C ASP A 22 10.59 -21.75 -14.12
N VAL A 23 10.05 -20.56 -13.80
CA VAL A 23 9.40 -19.66 -14.77
C VAL A 23 10.16 -18.33 -14.78
N GLU A 24 10.94 -18.11 -15.84
CA GLU A 24 11.62 -16.81 -16.04
C GLU A 24 10.60 -15.67 -16.19
N MET A 25 10.94 -14.45 -15.76
CA MET A 25 10.02 -13.30 -15.78
C MET A 25 9.54 -12.92 -17.19
N ASP A 26 10.29 -13.28 -18.23
CA ASP A 26 9.90 -13.05 -19.63
C ASP A 26 8.97 -14.14 -20.18
N ASN A 27 8.71 -15.19 -19.40
CA ASN A 27 7.79 -16.26 -19.77
C ASN A 27 6.33 -15.75 -19.71
N PRO A 28 5.50 -15.99 -20.74
CA PRO A 28 4.08 -15.63 -20.73
C PRO A 28 3.26 -16.25 -19.59
N GLU A 29 3.75 -17.33 -18.98
CA GLU A 29 3.13 -17.98 -17.82
C GLU A 29 3.51 -17.32 -16.47
N TYR A 30 4.48 -16.39 -16.48
CA TYR A 30 4.88 -15.66 -15.28
C TYR A 30 3.72 -14.77 -14.80
N MET A 31 3.26 -15.02 -13.57
CA MET A 31 2.16 -14.27 -12.98
C MET A 31 2.69 -13.05 -12.25
N VAL A 32 2.67 -11.89 -12.91
CA VAL A 32 3.00 -10.61 -12.29
C VAL A 32 1.99 -10.28 -11.19
N CYS A 33 2.48 -9.92 -10.00
CA CYS A 33 1.63 -9.58 -8.86
C CYS A 33 0.70 -8.39 -9.16
N GLN A 34 -0.50 -8.35 -8.58
CA GLN A 34 -1.47 -7.28 -8.92
C GLN A 34 -0.97 -5.90 -8.47
N PHE A 35 -0.27 -5.80 -7.34
CA PHE A 35 0.40 -4.56 -6.94
C PHE A 35 1.45 -4.12 -7.95
N CYS A 36 2.25 -5.05 -8.47
CA CYS A 36 3.29 -4.83 -9.48
C CYS A 36 2.69 -4.22 -10.75
N VAL A 37 1.60 -4.84 -11.25
CA VAL A 37 0.82 -4.32 -12.39
C VAL A 37 0.35 -2.90 -12.13
N ASP A 38 -0.16 -2.64 -10.93
CA ASP A 38 -0.76 -1.36 -10.55
C ASP A 38 0.28 -0.23 -10.44
N ILE A 39 1.52 -0.55 -10.04
CA ILE A 39 2.64 0.40 -9.98
C ILE A 39 3.54 0.36 -11.22
N LYS A 40 3.18 -0.43 -12.24
CA LYS A 40 3.89 -0.59 -13.52
C LYS A 40 5.34 -1.07 -13.36
N THR A 41 5.57 -2.02 -12.45
CA THR A 41 6.82 -2.77 -12.33
C THR A 41 6.56 -4.25 -12.60
N GLU A 42 7.60 -4.98 -12.96
CA GLU A 42 7.55 -6.44 -13.09
C GLU A 42 7.71 -7.12 -11.72
N TRP A 43 8.47 -6.49 -10.83
CA TRP A 43 8.77 -6.96 -9.48
C TRP A 43 9.00 -5.75 -8.56
N TYR A 44 8.40 -5.74 -7.37
CA TYR A 44 8.67 -4.70 -6.36
C TYR A 44 9.55 -5.27 -5.25
N ASP A 45 10.30 -4.42 -4.56
CA ASP A 45 11.16 -4.85 -3.45
C ASP A 45 10.32 -5.09 -2.19
N GLU A 46 10.15 -6.35 -1.78
CA GLU A 46 9.33 -6.69 -0.62
C GLU A 46 9.87 -6.14 0.71
N ASP A 47 11.16 -5.84 0.79
CA ASP A 47 11.76 -5.22 1.98
C ASP A 47 11.38 -3.73 2.11
N MET A 48 10.86 -3.13 1.04
CA MET A 48 10.48 -1.71 1.00
C MET A 48 8.99 -1.46 1.27
N ILE A 49 8.17 -2.51 1.46
CA ILE A 49 6.72 -2.38 1.70
C ILE A 49 6.37 -2.63 3.18
N GLY A 50 5.51 -1.79 3.74
CA GLY A 50 4.79 -2.08 4.98
C GLY A 50 3.31 -2.26 4.68
N VAL A 51 2.73 -3.39 5.08
CA VAL A 51 1.30 -3.71 4.90
C VAL A 51 0.66 -3.95 6.25
N TYR A 52 -0.51 -3.34 6.48
CA TYR A 52 -1.24 -3.43 7.73
C TYR A 52 -2.72 -3.68 7.43
N LYS A 53 -3.29 -4.71 8.04
CA LYS A 53 -4.73 -5.00 8.05
C LYS A 53 -5.14 -5.55 9.41
N ILE A 54 -6.32 -5.14 9.87
CA ILE A 54 -6.94 -5.61 11.10
C ILE A 54 -8.43 -5.91 10.90
N ASP A 55 -9.01 -6.74 11.77
CA ASP A 55 -10.38 -7.24 11.64
C ASP A 55 -11.47 -6.24 12.05
N HIS A 56 -11.09 -5.07 12.55
CA HIS A 56 -12.02 -4.05 13.04
C HIS A 56 -11.59 -2.65 12.59
N LEU A 57 -12.53 -1.71 12.62
CA LEU A 57 -12.25 -0.32 12.28
C LEU A 57 -11.60 0.40 13.46
N ILE A 58 -10.48 1.06 13.20
CA ILE A 58 -9.82 1.99 14.12
C ILE A 58 -9.86 3.41 13.57
N ASN A 59 -9.59 4.40 14.42
CA ASN A 59 -9.47 5.78 13.99
C ASN A 59 -8.23 5.95 13.10
N VAL A 60 -8.30 6.83 12.10
CA VAL A 60 -7.16 7.16 11.26
C VAL A 60 -5.94 7.63 12.07
N GLU A 61 -6.13 8.41 13.13
CA GLU A 61 -5.05 8.90 13.99
C GLU A 61 -4.30 7.75 14.68
N GLU A 62 -5.04 6.76 15.17
CA GLU A 62 -4.49 5.56 15.80
C GLU A 62 -3.69 4.72 14.78
N ALA A 63 -4.24 4.51 13.57
CA ALA A 63 -3.55 3.75 12.54
C ALA A 63 -2.25 4.42 12.06
N LEU A 64 -2.20 5.75 12.08
CA LEU A 64 -1.03 6.52 11.66
C LEU A 64 0.15 6.40 12.65
N GLU A 65 -0.07 5.96 13.89
CA GLU A 65 1.00 5.72 14.86
C GLU A 65 1.97 4.60 14.42
N GLU A 66 1.54 3.72 13.53
CA GLU A 66 2.34 2.62 12.97
C GLU A 66 3.29 3.07 11.84
N LEU A 67 3.16 4.30 11.34
CA LEU A 67 4.00 4.80 10.24
C LEU A 67 5.36 5.32 10.74
N PRO A 68 6.48 4.93 10.11
CA PRO A 68 7.82 5.38 10.49
C PRO A 68 8.15 6.77 9.92
N VAL A 69 7.33 7.78 10.23
CA VAL A 69 7.49 9.15 9.72
C VAL A 69 7.46 10.19 10.85
N SER A 70 7.81 11.45 10.52
CA SER A 70 7.81 12.53 11.50
C SER A 70 6.39 12.90 11.94
N LYS A 71 6.25 13.52 13.13
CA LYS A 71 4.95 14.03 13.60
C LYS A 71 4.33 15.05 12.65
N ASP A 72 5.16 15.86 11.98
CA ASP A 72 4.68 16.84 11.01
C ASP A 72 4.14 16.14 9.76
N THR A 73 4.80 15.08 9.30
CA THR A 73 4.34 14.21 8.22
C THR A 73 3.03 13.50 8.60
N LEU A 74 2.91 12.98 9.83
CA LEU A 74 1.67 12.39 10.33
C LEU A 74 0.51 13.38 10.30
N LEU A 75 0.76 14.64 10.69
CA LEU A 75 -0.25 15.70 10.64
C LEU A 75 -0.69 16.02 9.20
N GLU A 76 0.25 16.04 8.26
CA GLU A 76 -0.04 16.21 6.84
C GLU A 76 -0.94 15.07 6.32
N ILE A 77 -0.55 13.82 6.56
CA ILE A 77 -1.31 12.63 6.15
C ILE A 77 -2.71 12.67 6.76
N ASN A 78 -2.85 12.96 8.06
CA ASN A 78 -4.14 13.06 8.72
C ASN A 78 -5.02 14.15 8.08
N THR A 79 -4.44 15.30 7.75
CA THR A 79 -5.17 16.39 7.07
C THR A 79 -5.71 15.94 5.71
N ILE A 80 -4.94 15.15 4.96
CA ILE A 80 -5.38 14.60 3.67
C ILE A 80 -6.52 13.59 3.89
N CYS A 81 -6.41 12.70 4.87
CA CYS A 81 -7.46 11.75 5.23
C CYS A 81 -8.78 12.46 5.56
N VAL A 82 -8.74 13.47 6.43
CA VAL A 82 -9.92 14.27 6.80
C VAL A 82 -10.55 14.92 5.57
N ARG A 83 -9.74 15.52 4.69
CA ARG A 83 -10.22 16.14 3.44
C ARG A 83 -10.86 15.12 2.48
N LYS A 84 -10.37 13.89 2.48
CA LYS A 84 -10.93 12.76 1.70
C LYS A 84 -12.08 12.04 2.41
N GLY A 85 -12.48 12.46 3.61
CA GLY A 85 -13.56 11.82 4.39
C GLY A 85 -13.17 10.49 5.02
N ILE A 86 -11.88 10.18 5.10
CA ILE A 86 -11.35 8.96 5.71
C ILE A 86 -11.18 9.22 7.22
N LYS A 87 -12.13 8.71 8.00
CA LYS A 87 -12.12 8.85 9.48
C LYS A 87 -11.73 7.57 10.20
N ASN A 88 -12.21 6.44 9.71
CA ASN A 88 -11.89 5.13 10.25
C ASN A 88 -11.36 4.24 9.12
N ILE A 89 -10.39 3.40 9.44
CA ILE A 89 -9.78 2.46 8.51
C ILE A 89 -9.58 1.10 9.19
N ASN A 90 -9.33 0.07 8.40
CA ASN A 90 -8.81 -1.20 8.89
C ASN A 90 -7.61 -1.69 8.08
N ALA A 91 -7.19 -0.96 7.04
CA ALA A 91 -6.11 -1.37 6.17
C ALA A 91 -5.31 -0.19 5.63
N MET A 92 -3.99 -0.37 5.55
CA MET A 92 -3.07 0.54 4.89
C MET A 92 -1.84 -0.21 4.37
N PHE A 93 -1.15 0.42 3.42
CA PHE A 93 0.22 0.04 3.11
C PHE A 93 1.00 1.31 2.77
N PHE A 94 2.33 1.24 2.89
CA PHE A 94 3.27 2.24 2.42
C PHE A 94 4.42 1.55 1.69
N TYR A 95 5.04 2.26 0.74
CA TYR A 95 6.16 1.76 -0.04
C TYR A 95 7.24 2.83 -0.11
N THR A 96 8.50 2.41 0.03
CA THR A 96 9.59 3.31 0.42
C THR A 96 10.64 3.53 -0.67
N ASP A 97 10.42 3.00 -1.87
CA ASP A 97 11.26 3.25 -3.04
C ASP A 97 11.14 4.71 -3.51
N ALA A 98 12.21 5.48 -3.34
CA ALA A 98 12.29 6.88 -3.77
C ALA A 98 12.17 7.08 -5.30
N ASN A 99 12.40 6.04 -6.09
CA ASN A 99 12.32 6.09 -7.54
C ASN A 99 10.91 5.75 -8.06
N LEU A 100 10.05 5.16 -7.22
CA LEU A 100 8.70 4.85 -7.65
C LEU A 100 7.91 6.14 -7.89
N LYS A 101 7.19 6.19 -9.02
CA LYS A 101 6.30 7.30 -9.36
C LYS A 101 4.91 6.79 -9.68
N ILE A 102 3.96 7.14 -8.82
CA ILE A 102 2.55 6.80 -9.02
C ILE A 102 1.93 7.82 -9.96
N THR A 103 1.59 7.38 -11.18
CA THR A 103 0.96 8.24 -12.19
C THR A 103 -0.56 8.29 -12.08
N ASP A 104 -1.18 7.24 -11.54
CA ASP A 104 -2.64 7.15 -11.41
C ASP A 104 -3.04 7.35 -9.94
N THR A 105 -3.21 8.62 -9.56
CA THR A 105 -3.46 9.03 -8.17
C THR A 105 -4.91 8.85 -7.71
N ASP A 106 -5.84 8.63 -8.65
CA ASP A 106 -7.27 8.43 -8.36
C ASP A 106 -7.64 6.95 -8.26
N LYS A 107 -6.73 6.06 -8.66
CA LYS A 107 -6.87 4.62 -8.50
C LYS A 107 -6.98 4.20 -7.04
N LEU A 108 -7.79 3.17 -6.81
CA LEU A 108 -7.79 2.40 -5.58
C LEU A 108 -6.84 1.22 -5.70
N PHE A 109 -5.86 1.14 -4.80
CA PHE A 109 -4.88 0.05 -4.73
C PHE A 109 -5.36 -0.95 -3.69
N ASN A 110 -5.79 -2.14 -4.12
CA ASN A 110 -6.47 -3.11 -3.26
C ASN A 110 -7.67 -2.50 -2.50
N GLY A 111 -8.45 -1.66 -3.18
CA GLY A 111 -9.56 -0.91 -2.56
C GLY A 111 -9.13 0.26 -1.66
N LEU A 112 -7.82 0.49 -1.48
CA LEU A 112 -7.29 1.54 -0.62
C LEU A 112 -7.00 2.82 -1.40
N VAL A 113 -7.26 3.96 -0.78
CA VAL A 113 -7.04 5.28 -1.38
C VAL A 113 -5.56 5.64 -1.33
N TYR A 114 -5.01 6.09 -2.45
CA TYR A 114 -3.68 6.68 -2.52
C TYR A 114 -3.68 8.10 -1.91
N LEU A 115 -2.71 8.36 -1.02
CA LEU A 115 -2.64 9.62 -0.28
C LEU A 115 -1.53 10.56 -0.76
N GLY A 116 -0.47 10.04 -1.35
CA GLY A 116 0.66 10.84 -1.82
C GLY A 116 2.01 10.18 -1.51
N GLU A 117 3.07 10.94 -1.79
CA GLU A 117 4.45 10.65 -1.42
C GLU A 117 4.82 11.52 -0.22
N PHE A 118 5.50 10.95 0.77
CA PHE A 118 5.84 11.62 2.02
C PHE A 118 7.28 11.35 2.40
N GLU A 119 7.93 12.31 3.06
CA GLU A 119 9.28 12.14 3.57
C GLU A 119 9.29 11.20 4.78
N MET A 120 10.13 10.17 4.72
CA MET A 120 10.33 9.24 5.83
C MET A 120 11.48 9.66 6.72
N ASN A 121 11.35 9.38 8.01
CA ASN A 121 12.45 9.53 8.96
C ASN A 121 13.29 8.25 8.94
N ILE A 122 14.25 8.14 8.00
CA ILE A 122 15.24 7.06 7.95
C ILE A 122 16.57 7.56 8.52
#